data_AF-A0A6B3E8P2-F1
#
_entry.id   AF-A0A6B3E8P2-F1
#
_cell.length_a   1.000
_cell.length_b   1.000
_cell.length_c   1.000
_cell.angle_alpha   90.00
_cell.angle_beta   90.00
_cell.angle_gamma   90.00
#
_symmetry.space_group_name_H-M   'P 1'
#
loop_
_entity.id
_entity.type
_entity.pdbx_description
1 polymer ?
#
loop_
_entity_poly.entity_id
_entity_poly.type
_entity_poly.pdbx_seq_one_letter_code
_entity_poly.pdbx_strand_id
1 'polypeptide(L)'
;ANPHLRIYKPWLDADFVTELGGRKEMSEWLVAHELPYRDSTEKAYSTDANIWGATHEAKTLEHLDTGVETVDPIMGVRFWDPEVDILPEDVTV
;
A
#
# COMPACT_ATOMS: atom_id res chain seq x y z
N ALA A 1 12.11 -27.55 2.11
CA ALA A 1 11.40 -27.04 0.91
C ALA A 1 10.36 -28.06 0.47
N ASN A 2 9.19 -27.63 -0.02
CA ASN A 2 8.13 -28.53 -0.50
C ASN A 2 8.28 -28.75 -2.02
N PRO A 3 8.77 -29.92 -2.48
CA PRO A 3 9.01 -30.19 -3.90
C PRO A 3 7.74 -30.35 -4.74
N HIS A 4 6.59 -30.54 -4.10
CA HIS A 4 5.29 -30.69 -4.76
C HIS A 4 4.44 -29.41 -4.68
N LEU A 5 4.96 -28.33 -4.11
CA LEU A 5 4.25 -27.06 -4.05
C LEU A 5 3.98 -26.55 -5.47
N ARG A 6 2.70 -26.34 -5.78
CA ARG A 6 2.26 -25.62 -6.97
C ARG A 6 1.72 -24.26 -6.53
N ILE A 7 2.08 -23.22 -7.27
CA ILE A 7 1.66 -21.85 -6.99
C ILE A 7 0.84 -21.37 -8.17
N TYR A 8 -0.45 -21.17 -7.95
CA TYR A 8 -1.31 -20.49 -8.91
C TYR A 8 -0.99 -18.99 -8.92
N LYS A 9 -0.87 -18.41 -10.12
CA LYS A 9 -0.59 -16.99 -10.34
C LYS A 9 -1.78 -16.39 -11.10
N PRO A 10 -2.76 -15.77 -10.42
CA PRO A 10 -3.98 -15.27 -11.07
C PRO A 10 -3.70 -14.28 -12.21
N TRP A 11 -2.65 -13.47 -12.10
CA TRP A 11 -2.23 -12.53 -13.15
C TRP A 11 -1.64 -13.20 -14.41
N LEU A 12 -1.48 -14.53 -14.43
CA LEU A 12 -1.18 -15.32 -15.65
C LEU A 12 -2.42 -15.94 -16.29
N ASP A 13 -3.57 -15.90 -15.60
CA ASP A 13 -4.83 -16.43 -16.10
C ASP A 13 -5.57 -15.32 -16.85
N ALA A 14 -5.84 -15.56 -18.13
CA ALA A 14 -6.50 -14.59 -19.00
C ALA A 14 -7.92 -14.25 -18.52
N ASP A 15 -8.64 -15.23 -17.95
CA ASP A 15 -10.00 -15.01 -17.46
C ASP A 15 -9.97 -14.10 -16.24
N PHE A 16 -9.04 -14.35 -15.31
CA PHE A 16 -8.84 -13.47 -14.15
C PHE A 16 -8.44 -12.05 -14.56
N VAL A 17 -7.49 -11.89 -15.47
CA VAL A 17 -7.05 -10.55 -15.92
C VAL A 17 -8.20 -9.81 -16.63
N THR A 18 -9.04 -10.52 -17.37
CA THR A 18 -10.19 -9.94 -18.07
C THR A 18 -11.27 -9.46 -17.09
N GLU A 19 -11.53 -10.21 -16.02
CA GLU A 19 -12.59 -9.88 -15.05
C GLU A 19 -12.11 -8.95 -13.92
N LEU A 20 -10.85 -9.09 -13.49
CA LEU A 20 -10.33 -8.50 -12.23
C LEU A 20 -8.97 -7.79 -12.42
N GLY A 21 -8.62 -7.39 -13.64
CA GLY A 21 -7.30 -6.84 -13.96
C GLY A 21 -6.97 -5.49 -13.29
N GLY A 22 -7.97 -4.72 -12.87
CA GLY A 22 -7.81 -3.42 -12.24
C GLY A 22 -8.51 -3.29 -10.90
N ARG A 23 -8.10 -2.28 -10.11
CA ARG A 23 -8.67 -2.01 -8.79
C ARG A 23 -10.15 -1.65 -8.84
N LYS A 24 -10.58 -0.98 -9.91
CA LYS A 24 -11.98 -0.59 -10.09
C LYS A 24 -12.84 -1.85 -10.29
N GLU A 25 -12.44 -2.71 -11.21
CA GLU A 25 -13.12 -3.96 -11.56
C GLU A 25 -13.18 -4.89 -10.34
N MET A 26 -12.06 -5.02 -9.60
CA MET A 26 -12.03 -5.78 -8.34
C MET A 26 -13.00 -5.21 -7.28
N SER A 27 -13.08 -3.89 -7.14
CA SER A 27 -13.99 -3.24 -6.18
C SER A 27 -15.46 -3.48 -6.55
N GLU A 28 -15.81 -3.27 -7.83
CA GLU A 28 -17.16 -3.52 -8.35
C GLU A 28 -17.56 -5.00 -8.18
N TRP A 29 -16.63 -5.93 -8.43
CA TRP A 29 -16.85 -7.36 -8.23
C TRP A 29 -17.11 -7.71 -6.77
N LEU A 30 -16.34 -7.18 -5.82
CA LEU A 30 -16.55 -7.42 -4.39
C LEU A 30 -17.91 -6.90 -3.91
N VAL A 31 -18.30 -5.71 -4.36
CA VAL A 31 -19.60 -5.11 -4.05
C VAL A 31 -20.74 -5.96 -4.62
N ALA A 32 -20.64 -6.40 -5.87
CA ALA A 32 -21.65 -7.25 -6.52
C ALA A 32 -21.85 -8.60 -5.83
N HIS A 33 -20.82 -9.10 -5.12
CA HIS A 33 -20.86 -10.36 -4.38
C HIS A 33 -21.12 -10.17 -2.87
N GLU A 34 -21.55 -8.97 -2.44
CA GLU A 34 -21.85 -8.64 -1.04
C GLU A 34 -20.64 -8.86 -0.09
N LEU A 35 -19.43 -8.77 -0.63
CA LEU A 35 -18.19 -8.90 0.15
C LEU A 35 -17.75 -7.53 0.67
N PRO A 36 -17.35 -7.44 1.95
CA PRO A 36 -16.97 -6.16 2.55
C PRO A 36 -15.71 -5.61 1.88
N TYR A 37 -15.85 -4.47 1.20
CA TYR A 37 -14.73 -3.70 0.65
C TYR A 37 -14.83 -2.26 1.15
N ARG A 38 -13.77 -1.78 1.80
CA ARG A 38 -13.78 -0.53 2.57
C ARG A 38 -12.77 0.51 2.05
N ASP A 39 -11.89 0.11 1.13
CA ASP A 39 -10.86 1.01 0.62
C ASP A 39 -11.47 2.08 -0.29
N SER A 40 -11.06 3.34 -0.09
CA SER A 40 -11.36 4.44 -1.01
C SER A 40 -10.66 4.22 -2.35
N THR A 41 -11.27 4.69 -3.43
CA THR A 41 -10.78 4.52 -4.81
C THR A 41 -9.41 5.14 -5.05
N GLU A 42 -8.99 6.14 -4.27
CA GLU A 42 -7.70 6.81 -4.44
C GLU A 42 -6.88 6.87 -3.15
N LYS A 43 -5.65 6.36 -3.25
CA LYS A 43 -4.51 6.67 -2.38
C LYS A 43 -3.45 7.30 -3.29
N ALA A 44 -2.74 8.33 -2.84
CA ALA A 44 -1.71 8.98 -3.65
C ALA A 44 -0.52 8.04 -3.99
N TYR A 45 -0.28 7.03 -3.16
CA TYR A 45 0.78 6.03 -3.31
C TYR A 45 0.28 4.62 -2.93
N SER A 46 1.14 3.62 -3.10
CA SER A 46 1.03 2.27 -2.57
C SER A 46 1.81 2.13 -1.26
N THR A 47 1.44 1.19 -0.40
CA THR A 47 2.14 0.95 0.86
C THR A 47 2.21 -0.54 1.17
N ASP A 48 3.41 -1.04 1.46
CA ASP A 48 3.67 -2.34 2.08
C ASP A 48 4.24 -2.10 3.47
N ALA A 49 3.83 -2.90 4.47
CA ALA A 49 4.27 -2.69 5.84
C ALA A 49 4.26 -3.98 6.66
N ASN A 50 5.22 -4.07 7.58
CA ASN A 50 5.31 -5.11 8.61
C ASN A 50 5.96 -4.52 9.88
N ILE A 51 6.18 -5.34 10.91
CA ILE A 51 6.73 -4.86 12.20
C ILE A 51 8.12 -4.20 12.07
N TRP A 52 8.88 -4.54 11.02
CA TRP A 52 10.23 -4.03 10.81
C TRP A 52 10.27 -2.71 10.05
N GLY A 53 9.18 -2.32 9.38
CA GLY A 53 9.17 -1.11 8.56
C GLY A 53 7.99 -1.02 7.59
N ALA A 54 7.91 0.12 6.94
CA ALA A 54 6.94 0.42 5.88
C ALA A 54 7.65 1.01 4.65
N THR A 55 7.16 0.67 3.47
CA THR A 55 7.58 1.26 2.19
C THR A 55 6.41 1.99 1.54
N HIS A 56 6.68 3.15 0.97
CA HIS A 56 5.70 3.95 0.22
C HIS A 56 6.23 4.16 -1.20
N GLU A 57 5.44 3.78 -2.21
CA GLU A 57 5.92 3.70 -3.60
C GLU A 57 4.79 3.86 -4.63
N ALA A 58 5.16 3.91 -5.92
CA ALA A 58 4.27 4.00 -7.07
C ALA A 58 3.41 5.27 -7.13
N LYS A 59 2.66 5.42 -8.23
CA LYS A 59 1.73 6.53 -8.45
C LYS A 59 2.45 7.89 -8.39
N THR A 60 2.05 8.82 -7.50
CA THR A 60 2.67 10.15 -7.46
C THR A 60 4.15 10.08 -7.11
N LEU A 61 4.58 9.07 -6.35
CA LEU A 61 5.98 8.84 -5.99
C LEU A 61 6.85 8.29 -7.14
N GLU A 62 6.28 8.03 -8.32
CA GLU A 62 7.06 7.72 -9.53
C GLU A 62 7.76 8.96 -10.09
N HIS A 63 7.26 10.16 -9.76
CA HIS A 63 7.86 11.41 -10.18
C HIS A 63 8.94 11.84 -9.19
N LEU A 64 10.19 12.01 -9.67
CA LEU A 64 11.35 12.30 -8.82
C LEU A 64 11.32 13.70 -8.17
N ASP A 65 10.41 14.57 -8.58
CA ASP A 65 10.12 15.85 -7.96
C ASP A 65 9.10 15.75 -6.80
N THR A 66 8.48 14.57 -6.60
CA THR A 66 7.59 14.29 -5.48
C THR A 66 8.39 13.72 -4.31
N GLY A 67 8.44 14.47 -3.21
CA GLY A 67 9.19 14.11 -2.01
C GLY A 67 8.37 13.43 -0.92
N VAL A 68 9.07 13.13 0.19
CA VAL A 68 8.52 12.54 1.42
C VAL A 68 7.38 13.37 2.02
N GLU A 69 7.34 14.67 1.72
CA GLU A 69 6.34 15.62 2.22
C GLU A 69 4.90 15.28 1.82
N THR A 70 4.72 14.47 0.78
CA THR A 70 3.41 13.98 0.32
C THR A 70 2.95 12.71 1.02
N VAL A 71 3.82 12.09 1.82
CA VAL A 71 3.58 10.82 2.52
C VAL A 71 3.05 11.10 3.92
N ASP A 72 1.98 10.39 4.31
CA ASP A 72 1.51 10.26 5.68
C ASP A 72 2.13 9.00 6.33
N PRO A 73 3.14 9.14 7.22
CA PRO A 73 3.86 8.01 7.80
C PRO A 73 2.99 7.19 8.74
N ILE A 74 3.19 5.86 8.74
CA ILE A 74 2.41 4.92 9.58
C ILE A 74 3.19 4.33 10.76
N MET A 75 4.49 4.63 10.87
CA MET A 75 5.38 4.13 11.94
C MET A 75 6.17 5.24 12.65
N GLY A 76 5.76 6.50 12.46
CA GLY A 76 6.41 7.68 13.03
C GLY A 76 5.59 8.92 12.74
N VAL A 77 6.15 10.08 13.08
CA VAL A 77 5.51 11.39 12.83
C VAL A 77 6.12 12.08 11.60
N ARG A 78 5.39 13.05 11.02
CA ARG A 78 5.88 13.90 9.93
C ARG A 78 6.92 14.90 10.47
N PHE A 79 8.16 14.46 10.65
CA PHE A 79 9.21 15.27 11.28
C PHE A 79 9.56 16.56 10.51
N TRP A 80 9.18 16.65 9.24
CA TRP A 80 9.35 17.85 8.40
C TRP A 80 8.22 18.88 8.59
N ASP A 81 7.11 18.49 9.21
CA ASP A 81 5.96 19.35 9.45
C ASP A 81 6.22 20.24 10.67
N PRO A 82 6.33 21.58 10.52
CA PRO A 82 6.66 22.47 11.63
C PRO A 82 5.58 22.55 12.71
N GLU A 83 4.37 22.03 12.44
CA GLU A 83 3.30 21.93 13.44
C GLU A 83 3.45 20.71 14.36
N VAL A 84 4.36 19.78 14.04
CA VAL A 84 4.64 18.59 14.86
C VAL A 84 5.71 18.90 15.90
N ASP A 85 5.31 18.92 17.18
CA ASP A 85 6.24 19.06 18.30
C ASP A 85 7.00 17.75 18.56
N ILE A 86 8.33 17.84 18.66
CA ILE A 86 9.23 16.69 18.90
C ILE A 86 10.15 17.04 20.07
N LEU A 87 9.82 16.53 21.26
CA LEU A 87 10.59 16.75 22.47
C LEU A 87 11.85 15.85 22.52
N PRO A 88 12.94 16.29 23.15
CA PRO A 88 14.11 15.44 23.38
C PRO A 88 13.78 14.22 24.26
N GLU A 89 14.42 13.09 23.96
CA GLU A 89 14.30 11.83 24.72
C GLU A 89 15.70 11.23 24.97
N ASP A 90 15.98 10.86 26.23
CA ASP A 90 17.18 10.09 26.58
C ASP A 90 16.90 8.58 26.43
N VAL A 91 17.64 7.90 25.55
CA VAL A 91 17.45 6.48 25.22
C VAL A 91 18.72 5.66 25.51
N THR A 92 18.58 4.48 26.13
CA THR A 92 19.65 3.46 26.28
C THR A 92 19.15 2.13 25.71
N VAL A 93 19.98 1.43 24.93
CA VAL A 93 19.64 0.17 24.23
C VAL A 93 20.25 -1.04 24.94
#